data_AF-U2KQ90-F1
#
_entry.id   AF-U2KQ90-F1
#
_cell.length_a   1.000
_cell.length_b   1.000
_cell.length_c   1.000
_cell.angle_alpha   90.00
_cell.angle_beta   90.00
_cell.angle_gamma   90.00
#
_symmetry.space_group_name_H-M   'P 1'
#
loop_
_entity.id
_entity.type
_entity.pdbx_description
1 polymer ?
#
loop_
_entity_poly.entity_id
_entity_poly.type
_entity_poly.pdbx_seq_one_letter_code
_entity_poly.pdbx_strand_id
1 'polypeptide(L)'
;MSDKLKNLIVRTVTGVFFVVVMVLGILHPHALIVLFALITGLSIWEYTGLVNNIKGVKVNRFISTIAGVYFFLAVAGLRLTPTEGFIILVPYVLTILYLLIAELYLKNENPINSWAYTMLGQMYIALPFSMINILAFQQVGGEQITFDFLLPLSIFIFLWTNDTGAYLCGSLLGKHKLFPRISPKKSWEGSIGGGILVLIVAGVIGYFANNGASPHMLSIPEWVGLGLVVVVFGTWGDLVESLFKRTVGVKDSGNILPGHGGMLDRFDSSLLAIPAAVVYLYTLTLFY
;
A
#
# COMPACT_ATOMS: atom_id res chain seq x y z
N MET A 1 -26.70 -0.36 26.23
CA MET A 1 -25.31 -0.54 25.75
C MET A 1 -24.66 0.82 25.63
N SER A 2 -23.57 1.10 26.36
CA SER A 2 -22.88 2.41 26.31
C SER A 2 -22.38 2.71 24.89
N ASP A 3 -22.43 3.96 24.45
CA ASP A 3 -21.97 4.37 23.11
C ASP A 3 -20.49 4.04 22.87
N LYS A 4 -19.69 3.96 23.94
CA LYS A 4 -18.30 3.47 23.87
C LYS A 4 -18.22 1.99 23.46
N LEU A 5 -19.13 1.16 23.97
CA LEU A 5 -19.18 -0.27 23.65
C LEU A 5 -19.71 -0.49 22.22
N LYS A 6 -20.70 0.30 21.78
CA LYS A 6 -21.16 0.32 20.38
C LYS A 6 -20.02 0.67 19.42
N ASN A 7 -19.29 1.75 19.70
CA ASN A 7 -18.16 2.17 18.87
C ASN A 7 -17.03 1.15 18.87
N LEU A 8 -16.75 0.49 20.00
CA LEU A 8 -15.75 -0.57 20.05
C LEU A 8 -16.15 -1.78 19.20
N ILE A 9 -17.41 -2.25 19.33
CA ILE A 9 -17.92 -3.39 18.55
C ILE A 9 -17.89 -3.10 17.05
N VAL A 10 -18.38 -1.92 16.63
CA VAL A 10 -18.35 -1.52 15.21
C VAL A 10 -16.93 -1.56 14.68
N ARG A 11 -15.97 -1.04 15.45
CA ARG A 11 -14.56 -1.04 15.06
C ARG A 11 -13.97 -2.45 14.98
N THR A 12 -14.23 -3.31 15.95
CA THR A 12 -13.72 -4.68 15.92
C THR A 12 -14.31 -5.46 14.74
N VAL A 13 -15.61 -5.34 14.50
CA VAL A 13 -16.29 -6.05 13.40
C VAL A 13 -15.80 -5.57 12.05
N THR A 14 -15.69 -4.27 11.82
CA THR A 14 -15.19 -3.74 10.53
C THR A 14 -13.73 -4.08 10.31
N GLY A 15 -12.90 -4.07 11.37
CA GLY A 15 -11.49 -4.49 11.29
C GLY A 15 -11.34 -5.98 10.96
N VAL A 16 -12.08 -6.87 11.63
CA VAL A 16 -12.04 -8.31 11.34
C VAL A 16 -12.55 -8.60 9.94
N PHE A 17 -13.67 -7.97 9.54
CA PHE A 17 -14.19 -8.09 8.17
C PHE A 17 -13.16 -7.67 7.13
N PHE A 18 -12.48 -6.54 7.35
CA PHE A 18 -11.42 -6.06 6.46
C PHE A 18 -10.28 -7.06 6.33
N VAL A 19 -9.77 -7.61 7.44
CA VAL A 19 -8.70 -8.63 7.42
C VAL A 19 -9.15 -9.89 6.68
N VAL A 20 -10.38 -10.36 6.92
CA VAL A 20 -10.92 -11.55 6.23
C VAL A 20 -11.01 -11.32 4.72
N VAL A 21 -11.55 -10.17 4.29
CA VAL A 21 -11.63 -9.81 2.86
C VAL A 21 -10.24 -9.72 2.23
N MET A 22 -9.28 -9.12 2.93
CA MET A 22 -7.90 -9.01 2.47
C MET A 22 -7.25 -10.38 2.28
N VAL A 23 -7.34 -11.25 3.29
CA VAL A 23 -6.75 -12.60 3.23
C VAL A 23 -7.40 -13.41 2.11
N LEU A 24 -8.73 -13.50 2.09
CA LEU A 24 -9.45 -14.26 1.06
C LEU A 24 -9.21 -13.72 -0.35
N GLY A 25 -9.09 -12.39 -0.49
CA GLY A 25 -8.77 -11.76 -1.77
C GLY A 25 -7.36 -12.09 -2.24
N ILE A 26 -6.37 -12.10 -1.35
CA ILE A 26 -4.97 -12.41 -1.70
C ILE A 26 -4.78 -13.89 -2.04
N LEU A 27 -5.59 -14.80 -1.50
CA LEU A 27 -5.44 -16.25 -1.76
C LEU A 27 -5.80 -16.67 -3.19
N HIS A 28 -6.50 -15.84 -3.96
CA HIS A 28 -6.92 -16.18 -5.33
C HIS A 28 -6.50 -15.10 -6.34
N PRO A 29 -5.96 -15.47 -7.51
CA PRO A 29 -5.35 -14.51 -8.44
C PRO A 29 -6.35 -13.48 -8.97
N HIS A 30 -7.54 -13.92 -9.39
CA HIS A 30 -8.57 -12.99 -9.89
C HIS A 30 -9.18 -12.14 -8.76
N ALA A 31 -9.32 -12.70 -7.56
CA ALA A 31 -9.84 -11.97 -6.42
C ALA A 31 -8.87 -10.87 -5.97
N LEU A 32 -7.55 -11.13 -6.00
CA LEU A 32 -6.50 -10.17 -5.70
C LEU A 32 -6.58 -8.97 -6.65
N ILE A 33 -6.68 -9.23 -7.96
CA ILE A 33 -6.77 -8.17 -8.97
C ILE A 33 -8.01 -7.31 -8.75
N VAL A 34 -9.18 -7.92 -8.57
CA VAL A 34 -10.43 -7.18 -8.34
C VAL A 34 -10.35 -6.37 -7.04
N LEU A 35 -9.87 -6.98 -5.96
CA LEU A 35 -9.75 -6.34 -4.65
C LEU A 35 -8.84 -5.11 -4.71
N PHE A 36 -7.62 -5.26 -5.23
CA PHE A 36 -6.66 -4.15 -5.29
C PHE A 36 -6.98 -3.12 -6.36
N ALA A 37 -7.69 -3.48 -7.43
CA ALA A 37 -8.26 -2.49 -8.36
C ALA A 37 -9.29 -1.61 -7.64
N LEU A 38 -10.17 -2.19 -6.82
CA LEU A 38 -11.15 -1.44 -6.02
C LEU A 38 -10.46 -0.58 -4.95
N ILE A 39 -9.49 -1.12 -4.22
CA ILE A 39 -8.71 -0.37 -3.21
C ILE A 39 -7.99 0.80 -3.87
N THR A 40 -7.35 0.60 -5.03
CA THR A 40 -6.69 1.67 -5.79
C THR A 40 -7.67 2.76 -6.18
N GLY A 41 -8.83 2.39 -6.73
CA GLY A 41 -9.86 3.35 -7.13
C GLY A 41 -10.40 4.17 -5.95
N LEU A 42 -10.75 3.50 -4.84
CA LEU A 42 -11.24 4.16 -3.63
C LEU A 42 -10.19 5.09 -3.02
N SER A 43 -8.93 4.66 -2.96
CA SER A 43 -7.82 5.44 -2.38
C SER A 43 -7.53 6.70 -3.20
N ILE A 44 -7.49 6.59 -4.54
CA ILE A 44 -7.30 7.76 -5.42
C ILE A 44 -8.52 8.68 -5.35
N TRP A 45 -9.73 8.12 -5.26
CA TRP A 45 -10.95 8.92 -5.12
C TRP A 45 -10.95 9.75 -3.83
N GLU A 46 -10.55 9.17 -2.70
CA GLU A 46 -10.38 9.89 -1.43
C GLU A 46 -9.28 10.95 -1.54
N TYR A 47 -8.09 10.56 -1.98
CA TYR A 47 -6.94 11.45 -2.13
C TYR A 47 -7.26 12.68 -2.99
N THR A 48 -7.83 12.48 -4.18
CA THR A 48 -8.22 13.59 -5.07
C THR A 48 -9.33 14.44 -4.48
N GLY A 49 -10.21 13.86 -3.66
CA GLY A 49 -11.21 14.59 -2.88
C GLY A 49 -10.57 15.53 -1.84
N LEU A 50 -9.54 15.05 -1.14
CA LEU A 50 -8.79 15.87 -0.16
C LEU A 50 -8.03 17.00 -0.83
N VAL A 51 -7.30 16.69 -1.90
CA VAL A 51 -6.52 17.67 -2.68
C VAL A 51 -7.40 18.79 -3.21
N ASN A 52 -8.62 18.48 -3.66
CA ASN A 52 -9.54 19.49 -4.18
C ASN A 52 -10.07 20.47 -3.12
N ASN A 53 -9.83 20.20 -1.83
CA ASN A 53 -10.11 21.17 -0.76
C ASN A 53 -8.99 22.21 -0.60
N ILE A 54 -7.83 22.01 -1.24
CA ILE A 54 -6.73 22.96 -1.23
C ILE A 54 -7.09 24.13 -2.16
N LYS A 55 -6.96 25.37 -1.66
CA LYS A 55 -7.32 26.57 -2.41
C LYS A 55 -6.53 26.67 -3.72
N GLY A 56 -7.26 26.95 -4.81
CA GLY A 56 -6.71 27.14 -6.15
C GLY A 56 -6.23 25.87 -6.85
N VAL A 57 -6.44 24.69 -6.25
CA VAL A 57 -6.12 23.38 -6.85
C VAL A 57 -7.39 22.73 -7.34
N LYS A 58 -7.36 22.16 -8.56
CA LYS A 58 -8.53 21.48 -9.13
C LYS A 58 -8.09 20.26 -9.93
N VAL A 59 -8.30 19.09 -9.36
CA VAL A 59 -7.98 17.79 -9.95
C VAL A 59 -9.27 17.10 -10.42
N ASN A 60 -9.25 16.57 -11.64
CA ASN A 60 -10.35 15.74 -12.14
C ASN A 60 -10.33 14.37 -11.47
N ARG A 61 -11.16 14.21 -10.43
CA ARG A 61 -11.23 13.00 -9.60
C ARG A 61 -11.54 11.75 -10.42
N PHE A 62 -12.50 11.84 -11.34
CA PHE A 62 -12.97 10.70 -12.12
C PHE A 62 -11.88 10.17 -13.05
N ILE A 63 -11.30 11.07 -13.87
CA ILE A 63 -10.25 10.69 -14.82
C ILE A 63 -9.00 10.20 -14.10
N SER A 64 -8.62 10.85 -12.99
CA SER A 64 -7.46 10.41 -12.18
C SER A 64 -7.68 9.02 -11.57
N THR A 65 -8.90 8.73 -11.13
CA THR A 65 -9.26 7.41 -10.56
C THR A 65 -9.24 6.34 -11.63
N ILE A 66 -9.85 6.59 -12.80
CA ILE A 66 -9.82 5.67 -13.94
C ILE A 66 -8.37 5.42 -14.40
N ALA A 67 -7.55 6.47 -14.49
CA ALA A 67 -6.16 6.35 -14.88
C ALA A 67 -5.39 5.40 -13.95
N GLY A 68 -5.54 5.55 -12.63
CA GLY A 68 -4.84 4.72 -11.66
C GLY A 68 -5.35 3.29 -11.60
N VAL A 69 -6.67 3.08 -11.70
CA VAL A 69 -7.26 1.72 -11.79
C VAL A 69 -6.82 1.04 -13.07
N TYR A 70 -6.83 1.75 -14.20
CA TYR A 70 -6.35 1.22 -15.47
C TYR A 70 -4.86 0.88 -15.41
N PHE A 71 -4.03 1.73 -14.79
CA PHE A 71 -2.61 1.45 -14.59
C PHE A 71 -2.39 0.17 -13.78
N PHE A 72 -3.13 0.00 -12.68
CA PHE A 72 -3.11 -1.23 -11.88
C PHE A 72 -3.46 -2.47 -12.74
N LEU A 73 -4.55 -2.40 -13.52
CA LEU A 73 -4.99 -3.49 -14.38
C LEU A 73 -4.02 -3.76 -15.54
N ALA A 74 -3.40 -2.73 -16.10
CA ALA A 74 -2.41 -2.85 -17.15
C ALA A 74 -1.16 -3.57 -16.64
N VAL A 75 -0.69 -3.26 -15.42
CA VAL A 75 0.41 -3.99 -14.79
C VAL A 75 0.03 -5.44 -14.51
N ALA A 76 -1.20 -5.72 -14.04
CA ALA A 76 -1.68 -7.10 -13.88
C ALA A 76 -1.70 -7.85 -15.23
N GLY A 77 -2.20 -7.21 -16.30
CA GLY A 77 -2.21 -7.76 -17.65
C GLY A 77 -0.81 -8.07 -18.17
N LEU A 78 0.17 -7.17 -17.98
CA LEU A 78 1.58 -7.41 -18.32
C LEU A 78 2.18 -8.66 -17.67
N ARG A 79 1.68 -9.06 -16.49
CA ARG A 79 2.14 -10.26 -15.80
C ARG A 79 1.39 -11.52 -16.22
N LEU A 80 0.11 -11.39 -16.55
CA LEU A 80 -0.79 -12.51 -16.86
C LEU A 80 -0.77 -12.95 -18.32
N THR A 81 -0.47 -12.05 -19.25
CA THR A 81 -0.48 -12.37 -20.68
C THR A 81 0.90 -12.17 -21.29
N PRO A 82 1.37 -13.08 -22.17
CA PRO A 82 2.56 -12.86 -23.00
C PRO A 82 2.35 -11.80 -24.09
N THR A 83 1.33 -10.94 -23.95
CA THR A 83 1.03 -9.86 -24.89
C THR A 83 2.28 -9.05 -25.16
N GLU A 84 2.56 -8.81 -26.44
CA GLU A 84 3.75 -8.08 -26.87
C GLU A 84 3.76 -6.65 -26.34
N GLY A 85 4.48 -6.47 -25.23
CA GLY A 85 5.10 -5.22 -24.86
C GLY A 85 4.18 -4.08 -24.42
N PHE A 86 4.74 -2.87 -24.54
CA PHE A 86 4.29 -1.60 -23.98
C PHE A 86 2.87 -1.15 -24.44
N ILE A 87 2.21 -1.89 -25.34
CA ILE A 87 0.91 -1.53 -25.95
C ILE A 87 -0.19 -1.42 -24.90
N ILE A 88 -0.23 -2.33 -23.90
CA ILE A 88 -1.23 -2.28 -22.82
C ILE A 88 -1.10 -1.03 -21.94
N LEU A 89 0.04 -0.34 -21.97
CA LEU A 89 0.23 0.93 -21.28
C LEU A 89 -0.18 2.14 -22.13
N VAL A 90 -0.46 1.98 -23.42
CA VAL A 90 -0.79 3.11 -24.32
C VAL A 90 -2.00 3.90 -23.82
N PRO A 91 -3.15 3.29 -23.43
CA PRO A 91 -4.28 4.07 -22.92
C PRO A 91 -3.96 4.79 -21.60
N TYR A 92 -3.10 4.23 -20.75
CA TYR A 92 -2.62 4.90 -19.56
C TYR A 92 -1.80 6.15 -19.93
N VAL A 93 -0.81 5.99 -20.80
CA VAL A 93 0.05 7.10 -21.26
C VAL A 93 -0.78 8.19 -21.94
N LEU A 94 -1.74 7.83 -22.79
CA LEU A 94 -2.66 8.78 -23.40
C LEU A 94 -3.49 9.53 -22.35
N THR A 95 -3.91 8.86 -21.28
CA THR A 95 -4.64 9.51 -20.18
C THR A 95 -3.75 10.50 -19.41
N ILE A 96 -2.48 10.15 -19.17
CA ILE A 96 -1.52 11.07 -18.55
C ILE A 96 -1.25 12.28 -19.44
N LEU A 97 -1.02 12.07 -20.74
CA LEU A 97 -0.85 13.16 -21.71
C LEU A 97 -2.10 14.05 -21.76
N TYR A 98 -3.29 13.46 -21.77
CA TYR A 98 -4.55 14.21 -21.71
C TYR A 98 -4.64 15.05 -20.43
N LEU A 99 -4.35 14.49 -19.25
CA LEU A 99 -4.40 15.22 -17.98
C LEU A 99 -3.41 16.38 -17.95
N LEU A 100 -2.25 16.22 -18.58
CA LEU A 100 -1.29 17.32 -18.75
C LEU A 100 -1.86 18.39 -19.69
N ILE A 101 -2.31 18.02 -20.89
CA ILE A 101 -2.80 18.97 -21.90
C ILE A 101 -4.07 19.69 -21.45
N ALA A 102 -5.00 19.00 -20.78
CA ALA A 102 -6.28 19.56 -20.34
C ALA A 102 -6.11 20.80 -19.45
N GLU A 103 -5.08 20.81 -18.61
CA GLU A 103 -4.80 21.91 -17.68
C GLU A 103 -4.45 23.23 -18.40
N LEU A 104 -3.91 23.17 -19.63
CA LEU A 104 -3.68 24.35 -20.47
C LEU A 104 -4.98 25.11 -20.76
N TYR A 105 -6.12 24.42 -20.71
CA TYR A 105 -7.43 24.96 -21.05
C TYR A 105 -8.33 25.20 -19.84
N LEU A 106 -8.06 24.54 -18.71
CA LEU A 106 -8.90 24.61 -17.50
C LEU A 106 -8.79 25.95 -16.73
N LYS A 107 -7.79 26.78 -17.05
CA LYS A 107 -7.55 28.10 -16.42
C LYS A 107 -7.64 28.07 -14.89
N ASN A 108 -7.11 27.00 -14.29
CA ASN A 108 -7.06 26.87 -12.83
C ASN A 108 -6.14 27.94 -12.23
N GLU A 109 -6.41 28.35 -10.99
CA GLU A 109 -5.62 29.37 -10.30
C GLU A 109 -4.16 28.92 -10.10
N ASN A 110 -3.94 27.64 -9.75
CA ASN A 110 -2.60 27.05 -9.57
C ASN A 110 -2.42 25.78 -10.43
N PRO A 111 -2.21 25.91 -11.75
CA PRO A 111 -2.24 24.77 -12.66
C PRO A 111 -1.10 23.78 -12.44
N ILE A 112 0.10 24.27 -12.09
CA ILE A 112 1.25 23.42 -11.76
C ILE A 112 0.97 22.57 -10.51
N ASN A 113 0.29 23.15 -9.51
CA ASN A 113 -0.08 22.39 -8.31
C ASN A 113 -1.13 21.34 -8.64
N SER A 114 -2.14 21.65 -9.47
CA SER A 114 -3.12 20.68 -9.95
C SER A 114 -2.46 19.50 -10.65
N TRP A 115 -1.48 19.74 -11.55
CA TRP A 115 -0.67 18.68 -12.14
C TRP A 115 0.10 17.88 -11.09
N ALA A 116 0.82 18.56 -10.20
CA ALA A 116 1.64 17.92 -9.19
C ALA A 116 0.81 16.97 -8.33
N TYR A 117 -0.35 17.41 -7.84
CA TYR A 117 -1.22 16.54 -7.05
C TYR A 117 -1.85 15.42 -7.87
N THR A 118 -2.20 15.66 -9.13
CA THR A 118 -2.73 14.60 -10.02
C THR A 118 -1.68 13.50 -10.23
N MET A 119 -0.44 13.89 -10.57
CA MET A 119 0.67 12.96 -10.78
C MET A 119 1.11 12.28 -9.49
N LEU A 120 1.08 13.00 -8.37
CA LEU A 120 1.37 12.44 -7.06
C LEU A 120 0.38 11.32 -6.71
N GLY A 121 -0.91 11.45 -7.03
CA GLY A 121 -1.88 10.35 -6.83
C GLY A 121 -1.53 9.09 -7.62
N GLN A 122 -1.04 9.24 -8.85
CA GLN A 122 -0.59 8.10 -9.67
C GLN A 122 0.69 7.47 -9.11
N MET A 123 1.68 8.29 -8.75
CA MET A 123 2.97 7.83 -8.25
C MET A 123 2.91 7.29 -6.82
N TYR A 124 2.12 7.90 -5.95
CA TYR A 124 2.06 7.58 -4.52
C TYR A 124 1.06 6.48 -4.19
N ILE A 125 0.01 6.29 -5.01
CA ILE A 125 -1.06 5.32 -4.74
C ILE A 125 -1.11 4.24 -5.80
N ALA A 126 -1.30 4.61 -7.07
CA ALA A 126 -1.50 3.64 -8.15
C ALA A 126 -0.25 2.76 -8.36
N LEU A 127 0.94 3.35 -8.32
CA LEU A 127 2.20 2.63 -8.54
C LEU A 127 2.54 1.64 -7.41
N PRO A 128 2.51 2.00 -6.11
CA PRO A 128 2.70 1.01 -5.05
C PRO A 128 1.72 -0.15 -5.08
N PHE A 129 0.43 0.10 -5.33
CA PHE A 129 -0.54 -0.98 -5.41
C PHE A 129 -0.37 -1.83 -6.67
N SER A 130 0.02 -1.26 -7.81
CA SER A 130 0.26 -2.04 -9.02
C SER A 130 1.45 -2.99 -8.86
N MET A 131 2.43 -2.62 -8.04
CA MET A 131 3.57 -3.47 -7.68
C MET A 131 3.18 -4.74 -6.90
N ILE A 132 1.98 -4.80 -6.30
CA ILE A 132 1.46 -6.06 -5.72
C ILE A 132 1.32 -7.14 -6.79
N ASN A 133 0.95 -6.79 -8.03
CA ASN A 133 0.89 -7.75 -9.12
C ASN A 133 2.27 -8.30 -9.49
N ILE A 134 3.33 -7.51 -9.30
CA ILE A 134 4.72 -7.96 -9.51
C ILE A 134 5.10 -9.02 -8.47
N LEU A 135 4.68 -8.82 -7.21
CA LEU A 135 4.88 -9.77 -6.13
C LEU A 135 4.04 -11.05 -6.30
N ALA A 136 2.79 -10.89 -6.71
CA ALA A 136 1.81 -11.98 -6.79
C ALA A 136 1.98 -12.88 -8.02
N PHE A 137 2.47 -12.33 -9.13
CA PHE A 137 2.60 -13.05 -10.40
C PHE A 137 4.05 -13.10 -10.82
N GLN A 138 4.69 -14.25 -10.65
CA GLN A 138 6.09 -14.49 -11.02
C GLN A 138 6.17 -15.33 -12.30
N GLN A 139 7.04 -14.92 -13.22
CA GLN A 139 7.34 -15.67 -14.42
C GLN A 139 8.66 -16.42 -14.19
N VAL A 140 8.57 -17.74 -14.04
CA VAL A 140 9.76 -18.60 -13.92
C VAL A 140 10.04 -19.19 -15.30
N GLY A 141 11.25 -18.96 -15.83
CA GLY A 141 11.68 -19.54 -17.10
C GLY A 141 10.97 -19.01 -18.36
N GLY A 142 10.30 -17.86 -18.27
CA GLY A 142 9.70 -17.17 -19.44
C GLY A 142 8.40 -17.75 -19.99
N GLU A 143 7.97 -18.94 -19.56
CA GLU A 143 6.79 -19.62 -20.15
C GLU A 143 5.65 -19.91 -19.16
N GLN A 144 5.92 -20.09 -17.86
CA GLN A 144 4.87 -20.39 -16.88
C GLN A 144 4.71 -19.26 -15.86
N ILE A 145 3.47 -18.74 -15.78
CA ILE A 145 3.05 -17.77 -14.77
C ILE A 145 2.68 -18.54 -13.51
N THR A 146 3.46 -18.31 -12.46
CA THR A 146 3.21 -18.85 -11.13
C THR A 146 2.56 -17.77 -10.27
N PHE A 147 1.48 -18.15 -9.58
CA PHE A 147 0.80 -17.29 -8.63
C PHE A 147 1.34 -17.55 -7.22
N ASP A 148 1.95 -16.53 -6.64
CA ASP A 148 2.50 -16.54 -5.29
C ASP A 148 1.67 -15.62 -4.40
N PHE A 149 0.76 -16.21 -3.64
CA PHE A 149 -0.04 -15.46 -2.66
C PHE A 149 0.77 -15.13 -1.40
N LEU A 150 1.85 -15.86 -1.12
CA LEU A 150 2.56 -15.79 0.15
C LEU A 150 3.34 -14.48 0.26
N LEU A 151 3.99 -14.05 -0.82
CA LEU A 151 4.74 -12.78 -0.84
C LEU A 151 3.86 -11.55 -0.55
N PRO A 152 2.78 -11.26 -1.33
CA PRO A 152 1.87 -10.16 -1.00
C PRO A 152 1.30 -10.27 0.41
N LEU A 153 0.87 -11.47 0.82
CA LEU A 153 0.27 -11.68 2.14
C LEU A 153 1.26 -11.41 3.27
N SER A 154 2.51 -11.82 3.11
CA SER A 154 3.57 -11.63 4.11
C SER A 154 3.83 -10.15 4.40
N ILE A 155 3.78 -9.28 3.39
CA ILE A 155 3.93 -7.83 3.59
C ILE A 155 2.83 -7.30 4.51
N PHE A 156 1.57 -7.68 4.28
CA PHE A 156 0.47 -7.26 5.14
C PHE A 156 0.57 -7.86 6.54
N ILE A 157 0.96 -9.13 6.66
CA ILE A 157 1.21 -9.76 7.97
C ILE A 157 2.30 -9.00 8.72
N PHE A 158 3.40 -8.64 8.07
CA PHE A 158 4.50 -7.89 8.67
C PHE A 158 4.05 -6.49 9.09
N LEU A 159 3.28 -5.78 8.27
CA LEU A 159 2.73 -4.46 8.62
C LEU A 159 1.80 -4.55 9.85
N TRP A 160 0.84 -5.47 9.85
CA TRP A 160 -0.09 -5.64 10.97
C TRP A 160 0.60 -6.11 12.25
N THR A 161 1.61 -6.97 12.10
CA THR A 161 2.45 -7.41 13.22
C THR A 161 3.28 -6.26 13.78
N ASN A 162 3.85 -5.42 12.92
CA ASN A 162 4.59 -4.23 13.32
C ASN A 162 3.71 -3.26 14.10
N ASP A 163 2.51 -2.96 13.60
CA ASP A 163 1.57 -2.06 14.26
C ASP A 163 1.14 -2.58 15.64
N THR A 164 0.89 -3.89 15.73
CA THR A 164 0.52 -4.55 16.99
C THR A 164 1.68 -4.51 17.98
N GLY A 165 2.88 -4.93 17.54
CA GLY A 165 4.07 -4.92 18.39
C GLY A 165 4.48 -3.52 18.82
N ALA A 166 4.39 -2.54 17.92
CA ALA A 166 4.69 -1.15 18.23
C ALA A 166 3.69 -0.53 19.19
N TYR A 167 2.40 -0.90 19.10
CA TYR A 167 1.40 -0.49 20.09
C TYR A 167 1.67 -1.10 21.47
N LEU A 168 1.94 -2.41 21.54
CA LEU A 168 2.19 -3.11 22.80
C LEU A 168 3.48 -2.62 23.48
N CYS A 169 4.61 -2.63 22.76
CA CYS A 169 5.89 -2.16 23.30
C CYS A 169 5.88 -0.65 23.53
N GLY A 170 5.26 0.12 22.65
CA GLY A 170 5.20 1.57 22.77
C GLY A 170 4.33 2.06 23.92
N SER A 171 3.27 1.32 24.28
CA SER A 171 2.42 1.66 25.43
C SER A 171 3.04 1.29 26.77
N LEU A 172 3.83 0.21 26.82
CA LEU A 172 4.47 -0.27 28.05
C LEU A 172 5.82 0.41 28.32
N LEU A 173 6.62 0.65 27.28
CA LEU A 173 8.01 1.06 27.39
C LEU A 173 8.32 2.40 26.69
N GLY A 174 7.35 3.00 26.01
CA GLY A 174 7.55 4.20 25.20
C GLY A 174 7.95 5.41 26.03
N LYS A 175 9.21 5.83 25.89
CA LYS A 175 9.75 7.04 26.54
C LYS A 175 10.17 8.06 25.50
N HIS A 176 10.82 7.63 24.42
CA HIS A 176 11.36 8.52 23.40
C HIS A 176 10.45 8.61 22.18
N LYS A 177 9.98 9.81 21.86
CA LYS A 177 9.12 10.06 20.71
C LYS A 177 9.89 9.98 19.39
N LEU A 178 9.29 9.33 18.40
CA LEU A 178 9.92 9.12 17.09
C LEU A 178 9.84 10.41 16.24
N PHE A 179 8.63 10.93 16.01
CA PHE A 179 8.41 12.15 15.24
C PHE A 179 7.36 13.05 15.93
N PRO A 180 7.75 13.85 16.95
CA PRO A 180 6.82 14.67 17.73
C PRO A 180 5.95 15.61 16.89
N ARG A 181 6.51 16.20 15.82
CA ARG A 181 5.81 17.18 14.96
C ARG A 181 4.71 16.55 14.11
N ILE A 182 4.88 15.30 13.68
CA ILE A 182 4.03 14.65 12.68
C ILE A 182 3.13 13.59 13.34
N SER A 183 3.70 12.76 14.21
CA SER A 183 3.01 11.70 14.94
C SER A 183 3.49 11.63 16.41
N PRO A 184 2.86 12.42 17.31
CA PRO A 184 3.29 12.55 18.71
C PRO A 184 3.10 11.28 19.55
N LYS A 185 2.39 10.28 19.01
CA LYS A 185 2.11 9.02 19.73
C LYS A 185 3.14 7.94 19.45
N LYS A 186 3.91 8.02 18.35
CA LYS A 186 4.94 7.01 18.03
C LYS A 186 6.18 7.16 18.90
N SER A 187 6.73 6.03 19.34
CA SER A 187 7.94 5.94 20.15
C SER A 187 8.99 5.04 19.51
N TRP A 188 10.27 5.32 19.76
CA TRP A 188 11.38 4.49 19.30
C TRP A 188 11.30 3.08 19.88
N GLU A 189 10.95 2.97 21.17
CA GLU A 189 10.81 1.67 21.84
C GLU A 189 9.67 0.84 21.23
N GLY A 190 8.58 1.51 20.83
CA GLY A 190 7.50 0.88 20.06
C GLY A 190 8.00 0.36 18.72
N SER A 191 8.62 1.21 17.90
CA SER A 191 9.14 0.81 16.58
C SER A 191 10.15 -0.34 16.65
N ILE A 192 11.05 -0.35 17.64
CA ILE A 192 12.02 -1.44 17.83
C ILE A 192 11.31 -2.73 18.26
N GLY A 193 10.36 -2.65 19.21
CA GLY A 193 9.58 -3.80 19.65
C GLY A 193 8.73 -4.43 18.54
N GLY A 194 8.07 -3.60 17.74
CA GLY A 194 7.35 -4.03 16.54
C GLY A 194 8.28 -4.69 15.52
N GLY A 195 9.44 -4.09 15.27
CA GLY A 195 10.46 -4.64 14.39
C GLY A 195 10.93 -6.03 14.82
N ILE A 196 11.31 -6.21 16.08
CA ILE A 196 11.72 -7.52 16.62
C ILE A 196 10.63 -8.56 16.41
N LEU A 197 9.37 -8.22 16.69
CA LEU A 197 8.25 -9.13 16.49
C LEU A 197 8.09 -9.53 15.01
N VAL A 198 8.26 -8.59 14.08
CA VAL A 198 8.25 -8.90 12.65
C VAL A 198 9.39 -9.80 12.23
N LEU A 199 10.62 -9.59 12.74
CA LEU A 199 11.75 -10.46 12.40
C LEU A 199 11.52 -11.91 12.85
N ILE A 200 10.90 -12.11 14.02
CA ILE A 200 10.49 -13.44 14.50
C ILE A 200 9.44 -14.04 13.56
N VAL A 201 8.37 -13.29 13.23
CA VAL A 201 7.32 -13.75 12.32
C VAL A 201 7.86 -14.06 10.93
N ALA A 202 8.79 -13.25 10.41
CA ALA A 202 9.45 -13.48 9.14
C ALA A 202 10.28 -14.76 9.14
N GLY A 203 11.03 -15.03 10.21
CA GLY A 203 11.76 -16.29 10.39
C GLY A 203 10.84 -17.50 10.46
N VAL A 204 9.69 -17.37 11.14
CA VAL A 204 8.67 -18.43 11.22
C VAL A 204 8.04 -18.70 9.85
N ILE A 205 7.64 -17.64 9.12
CA ILE A 205 7.12 -17.77 7.75
C ILE A 205 8.17 -18.43 6.86
N GLY A 206 9.43 -17.99 6.89
CA GLY A 206 10.51 -18.58 6.11
C GLY A 206 10.77 -20.05 6.44
N TYR A 207 10.69 -20.43 7.72
CA TYR A 207 10.82 -21.83 8.14
C TYR A 207 9.71 -22.70 7.56
N PHE A 208 8.45 -22.28 7.63
CA PHE A 208 7.33 -23.05 7.08
C PHE A 208 7.31 -23.05 5.55
N ALA A 209 7.67 -21.93 4.92
CA ALA A 209 7.73 -21.80 3.47
C ALA A 209 8.81 -22.69 2.84
N ASN A 210 9.92 -22.93 3.55
CA ASN A 210 11.05 -23.69 3.01
C ASN A 210 11.04 -25.18 3.37
N ASN A 211 10.34 -25.57 4.44
CA ASN A 211 10.20 -26.97 4.85
C ASN A 211 8.93 -27.65 4.29
N GLY A 212 8.16 -26.94 3.45
CA GLY A 212 6.96 -27.48 2.80
C GLY A 212 7.27 -28.41 1.61
N ALA A 213 6.21 -28.97 1.01
CA ALA A 213 6.30 -29.83 -0.17
C ALA A 213 6.83 -29.12 -1.43
N SER A 214 6.85 -27.78 -1.43
CA SER A 214 7.41 -26.95 -2.49
C SER A 214 8.16 -25.79 -1.84
N PRO A 215 9.49 -25.90 -1.65
CA PRO A 215 10.28 -24.87 -0.99
C PRO A 215 10.17 -23.54 -1.75
N HIS A 216 9.99 -22.46 -1.00
CA HIS A 216 10.01 -21.13 -1.57
C HIS A 216 11.43 -20.76 -2.05
N MET A 217 11.52 -19.85 -3.02
CA MET A 217 12.81 -19.37 -3.56
C MET A 217 13.65 -18.58 -2.54
N LEU A 218 13.05 -18.14 -1.42
CA LEU A 218 13.69 -17.26 -0.44
C LEU A 218 14.16 -18.08 0.76
N SER A 219 15.45 -18.00 1.05
CA SER A 219 16.05 -18.52 2.28
C SER A 219 15.55 -17.77 3.53
N ILE A 220 15.73 -18.36 4.71
CA ILE A 220 15.29 -17.75 5.98
C ILE A 220 15.93 -16.36 6.20
N PRO A 221 17.24 -16.12 5.96
CA PRO A 221 17.81 -14.79 6.05
C PRO A 221 17.16 -13.76 5.11
N GLU A 222 16.74 -14.19 3.92
CA GLU A 222 16.08 -13.29 2.96
C GLU A 222 14.65 -12.94 3.39
N TRP A 223 13.92 -13.88 4.00
CA TRP A 223 12.63 -13.60 4.64
C TRP A 223 12.79 -12.58 5.78
N VAL A 224 13.80 -12.75 6.63
CA VAL A 224 14.10 -11.80 7.71
C VAL A 224 14.49 -10.43 7.16
N GLY A 225 15.28 -10.39 6.07
CA GLY A 225 15.62 -9.16 5.36
C GLY A 225 14.39 -8.44 4.78
N LEU A 226 13.45 -9.18 4.17
CA LEU A 226 12.18 -8.65 3.70
C LEU A 226 11.36 -8.05 4.85
N GLY A 227 11.28 -8.77 5.98
CA GLY A 227 10.62 -8.27 7.20
C GLY A 227 11.23 -6.95 7.70
N LEU A 228 12.56 -6.85 7.71
CA LEU A 228 13.27 -5.63 8.10
C LEU A 228 12.93 -4.46 7.16
N VAL A 229 12.94 -4.68 5.84
CA VAL A 229 12.57 -3.67 4.84
C VAL A 229 11.14 -3.18 5.05
N VAL A 230 10.19 -4.10 5.23
CA VAL A 230 8.78 -3.76 5.46
C VAL A 230 8.58 -2.96 6.75
N VAL A 231 9.30 -3.27 7.83
CA VAL A 231 9.22 -2.51 9.10
C VAL A 231 9.71 -1.07 8.91
N VAL A 232 10.87 -0.89 8.26
CA VAL A 232 11.47 0.43 8.08
C VAL A 232 10.61 1.30 7.16
N PHE A 233 10.30 0.80 5.96
CA PHE A 233 9.56 1.54 4.96
C PHE A 233 8.07 1.65 5.31
N GLY A 234 7.49 0.67 6.00
CA GLY A 234 6.14 0.76 6.54
C GLY A 234 6.02 1.89 7.57
N THR A 235 6.99 1.99 8.49
CA THR A 235 7.02 3.08 9.47
C THR A 235 7.13 4.45 8.80
N TRP A 236 7.96 4.57 7.76
CA TRP A 236 8.05 5.80 6.97
C TRP A 236 6.80 6.07 6.14
N GLY A 237 6.12 5.05 5.62
CA GLY A 237 4.86 5.18 4.87
C GLY A 237 3.79 5.91 5.67
N ASP A 238 3.48 5.42 6.89
CA ASP A 238 2.53 6.11 7.77
C ASP A 238 2.99 7.53 8.13
N LEU A 239 4.29 7.77 8.30
CA LEU A 239 4.78 9.13 8.57
C LEU A 239 4.61 10.07 7.37
N VAL A 240 4.83 9.58 6.15
CA VAL A 240 4.63 10.35 4.91
C VAL A 240 3.15 10.66 4.71
N GLU A 241 2.26 9.70 4.95
CA GLU A 241 0.83 9.97 4.86
C GLU A 241 0.36 10.92 5.96
N SER A 242 0.83 10.72 7.19
CA SER A 242 0.57 11.63 8.29
C SER A 242 1.03 13.06 7.95
N LEU A 243 2.19 13.23 7.32
CA LEU A 243 2.65 14.53 6.82
C LEU A 243 1.68 15.12 5.78
N PHE A 244 1.24 14.32 4.82
CA PHE A 244 0.28 14.75 3.80
C PHE A 244 -1.03 15.23 4.44
N LYS A 245 -1.63 14.41 5.32
CA LYS A 245 -2.90 14.74 6.01
C LYS A 245 -2.80 16.04 6.80
N ARG A 246 -1.71 16.24 7.55
CA ARG A 246 -1.47 17.47 8.32
C ARG A 246 -1.29 18.70 7.42
N THR A 247 -0.65 18.54 6.27
CA THR A 247 -0.44 19.63 5.30
C THR A 247 -1.75 20.10 4.68
N VAL A 248 -2.67 19.17 4.41
CA VAL A 248 -4.01 19.48 3.88
C VAL A 248 -5.00 19.90 4.97
N GLY A 249 -4.58 19.88 6.24
CA GLY A 249 -5.41 20.30 7.39
C GLY A 249 -6.45 19.27 7.83
N VAL A 250 -6.30 18.00 7.41
CA VAL A 250 -7.19 16.90 7.78
C VAL A 250 -6.50 15.91 8.74
N LYS A 251 -7.30 15.07 9.40
CA LYS A 251 -6.79 14.00 10.26
C LYS A 251 -6.93 12.62 9.64
N ASP A 252 -8.09 12.36 9.07
CA ASP A 252 -8.45 11.11 8.42
C ASP A 252 -8.68 11.40 6.93
N SER A 253 -8.33 10.47 6.04
CA SER A 253 -8.39 10.67 4.58
C SER A 253 -9.81 10.65 4.03
N GLY A 254 -10.74 10.04 4.76
CA GLY A 254 -12.13 9.87 4.35
C GLY A 254 -12.99 9.25 5.43
N ASN A 255 -14.23 8.92 5.07
CA ASN A 255 -15.22 8.25 5.93
C ASN A 255 -15.84 7.03 5.24
N ILE A 256 -15.15 6.43 4.27
CA ILE A 256 -15.69 5.32 3.47
C ILE A 256 -15.94 4.07 4.35
N LEU A 257 -15.12 3.86 5.39
CA LEU A 257 -15.29 2.73 6.31
C LEU A 257 -15.80 3.21 7.69
N PRO A 258 -17.03 2.82 8.10
CA PRO A 258 -17.61 3.22 9.37
C PRO A 258 -16.71 2.90 10.56
N GLY A 259 -16.30 3.94 11.29
CA GLY A 259 -15.44 3.82 12.48
C GLY A 259 -13.96 3.55 12.19
N HIS A 260 -13.55 3.51 10.91
CA HIS A 260 -12.18 3.16 10.48
C HIS A 260 -11.51 4.22 9.59
N GLY A 261 -12.15 5.37 9.34
CA GLY A 261 -11.56 6.43 8.52
C GLY A 261 -11.66 6.11 7.04
N GLY A 262 -10.70 6.58 6.25
CA GLY A 262 -10.67 6.34 4.82
C GLY A 262 -9.98 5.03 4.42
N MET A 263 -10.10 4.68 3.14
CA MET A 263 -9.35 3.59 2.55
C MET A 263 -7.85 3.88 2.55
N LEU A 264 -7.46 5.12 2.23
CA LEU A 264 -6.04 5.50 2.19
C LEU A 264 -5.38 5.35 3.58
N ASP A 265 -6.08 5.74 4.65
CA ASP A 265 -5.64 5.58 6.05
C ASP A 265 -5.33 4.12 6.44
N ARG A 266 -5.84 3.13 5.70
CA ARG A 266 -5.63 1.69 5.98
C ARG A 266 -4.42 1.11 5.29
N PHE A 267 -3.90 1.81 4.29
CA PHE A 267 -2.82 1.36 3.44
C PHE A 267 -1.60 2.29 3.50
N ASP A 268 -1.61 3.29 4.39
CA ASP A 268 -0.57 4.30 4.58
C ASP A 268 0.86 3.74 4.61
N SER A 269 1.06 2.69 5.40
CA SER A 269 2.34 2.01 5.59
C SER A 269 2.70 1.17 4.36
N SER A 270 1.68 0.59 3.71
CA SER A 270 1.88 -0.27 2.55
C SER A 270 2.37 0.49 1.31
N LEU A 271 2.01 1.77 1.17
CA LEU A 271 2.38 2.59 0.00
C LEU A 271 3.90 2.75 -0.18
N LEU A 272 4.68 2.71 0.91
CA LEU A 272 6.15 2.66 0.83
C LEU A 272 6.72 1.26 1.05
N ALA A 273 6.08 0.42 1.86
CA ALA A 273 6.56 -0.93 2.11
C ALA A 273 6.54 -1.82 0.86
N ILE A 274 5.50 -1.72 0.02
CA ILE A 274 5.38 -2.57 -1.19
C ILE A 274 6.49 -2.26 -2.20
N PRO A 275 6.72 -1.00 -2.64
CA PRO A 275 7.83 -0.69 -3.53
C PRO A 275 9.19 -1.10 -2.96
N ALA A 276 9.42 -0.86 -1.67
CA ALA A 276 10.67 -1.24 -1.03
C ALA A 276 10.88 -2.76 -1.01
N ALA A 277 9.82 -3.54 -0.76
CA ALA A 277 9.85 -4.99 -0.86
C ALA A 277 10.18 -5.46 -2.29
N VAL A 278 9.57 -4.86 -3.32
CA VAL A 278 9.89 -5.18 -4.71
C VAL A 278 11.36 -4.89 -5.01
N VAL A 279 11.86 -3.70 -4.65
CA VAL A 279 13.27 -3.33 -4.85
C VAL A 279 14.21 -4.31 -4.14
N TYR A 280 13.87 -4.71 -2.91
CA TYR A 280 14.65 -5.69 -2.15
C TYR A 280 14.73 -7.04 -2.88
N LEU A 281 13.60 -7.58 -3.31
CA LEU A 281 13.55 -8.87 -4.01
C LEU A 281 14.30 -8.84 -5.35
N TYR A 282 14.14 -7.77 -6.14
CA TYR A 282 14.91 -7.62 -7.39
C TYR A 282 16.41 -7.47 -7.11
N THR A 283 16.78 -6.78 -6.04
CA THR A 283 18.19 -6.65 -5.64
C THR A 283 18.78 -8.02 -5.31
N LEU A 284 18.05 -8.89 -4.63
CA LEU A 284 18.49 -10.27 -4.38
C LEU A 284 18.76 -11.02 -5.69
N THR A 285 17.87 -10.90 -6.69
CA THR A 285 18.06 -11.56 -7.99
C THR A 285 19.29 -11.11 -8.77
N LEU A 286 19.88 -9.95 -8.46
CA LEU A 286 21.11 -9.48 -9.10
C LEU A 286 22.38 -10.17 -8.54
N PHE A 287 22.27 -10.79 -7.37
CA PHE A 287 23.38 -11.47 -6.69
C PHE A 287 23.34 -12.99 -6.82
N TYR A 288 22.34 -13.54 -7.51
CA TYR A 288 22.21 -14.95 -7.89
C TYR A 288 22.51 -15.14 -9.37
#